data_AF-A0A517YCY6-F1
#
_entry.id   AF-A0A517YCY6-F1
#
_cell.length_a   1.000
_cell.length_b   1.000
_cell.length_c   1.000
_cell.angle_alpha   90.00
_cell.angle_beta   90.00
_cell.angle_gamma   90.00
#
_symmetry.space_group_name_H-M   'P 1'
#
loop_
_entity.id
_entity.type
_entity.pdbx_description
1 polymer ?
#
loop_
_entity_poly.entity_id
_entity_poly.type
_entity_poly.pdbx_seq_one_letter_code
_entity_poly.pdbx_strand_id
1 'polypeptide(L)'
;MATGSAPKTVRKGKPTPIWMKILLGTLGLFALGLTATVVVWMFGSVYGTEICAESLERRSYFFLEIPLIRLQVRGIEYSPITNDLAGHLATSKLVSVPAANKKTWHSITSGRGVLGLRTGDPEILVRYLEAKDANSELAWLAWTKDNPKLAAPIWKGVTDLALAGEYTTIPDVLELTQSATDVDKTTAAVGKVVSSVIKKAAPKPGKSAEPKADEKKQPAESAKITEEDKPTKK
;
A
#
# COMPACT_ATOMS: atom_id res chain seq x y z
N MET A 1 -55.55 41.07 -54.98
CA MET A 1 -54.67 40.07 -54.33
C MET A 1 -54.38 40.56 -52.91
N ALA A 2 -54.99 39.93 -51.91
CA ALA A 2 -54.69 40.19 -50.50
C ALA A 2 -54.61 38.83 -49.81
N THR A 3 -53.39 38.35 -49.55
CA THR A 3 -53.12 37.13 -48.79
C THR A 3 -53.33 37.42 -47.32
N GLY A 4 -54.53 37.13 -46.80
CA GLY A 4 -54.85 37.22 -45.39
C GLY A 4 -54.10 36.16 -44.59
N SER A 5 -53.06 36.56 -43.86
CA SER A 5 -52.34 35.69 -42.92
C SER A 5 -53.24 35.42 -41.71
N ALA A 6 -53.66 34.17 -41.53
CA ALA A 6 -54.47 33.75 -40.39
C ALA A 6 -53.70 33.97 -39.06
N PRO A 7 -54.37 34.47 -38.00
CA PRO A 7 -53.74 34.68 -36.71
C PRO A 7 -53.40 33.34 -36.06
N LYS A 8 -52.12 33.12 -35.75
CA LYS A 8 -51.66 31.95 -34.98
C LYS A 8 -52.25 32.03 -33.57
N THR A 9 -53.26 31.20 -33.30
CA THR A 9 -53.79 31.01 -31.94
C THR A 9 -52.70 30.43 -31.05
N VAL A 10 -52.22 31.22 -30.08
CA VAL A 10 -51.28 30.76 -29.06
C VAL A 10 -52.02 29.80 -28.13
N ARG A 11 -51.82 28.49 -28.30
CA ARG A 11 -52.38 27.47 -27.41
C ARG A 11 -51.72 27.59 -26.04
N LYS A 12 -52.48 28.02 -25.01
CA LYS A 12 -52.02 27.96 -23.61
C LYS A 12 -51.99 26.49 -23.17
N GLY A 13 -50.80 25.98 -22.84
CA GLY A 13 -50.63 24.63 -22.32
C GLY A 13 -51.33 24.47 -20.97
N LYS A 14 -51.91 23.29 -20.72
CA LYS A 14 -52.50 22.95 -19.42
C LYS A 14 -51.39 22.92 -18.35
N PRO A 15 -51.61 23.47 -17.15
CA PRO A 15 -50.60 23.44 -16.10
C PRO A 15 -50.33 21.99 -15.68
N THR A 16 -49.05 21.62 -15.59
CA THR A 16 -48.62 20.32 -15.06
C THR A 16 -49.03 20.20 -13.59
N PRO A 17 -49.64 19.08 -13.16
CA PRO A 17 -50.07 18.89 -11.78
C PRO A 17 -48.87 18.81 -10.82
N ILE A 18 -49.04 19.33 -9.60
CA ILE A 18 -47.96 19.46 -8.60
C ILE A 18 -47.31 18.11 -8.25
N TRP A 19 -48.10 17.03 -8.13
CA TRP A 19 -47.58 15.69 -7.82
C TRP A 19 -46.56 15.20 -8.84
N MET A 20 -46.71 15.58 -10.12
CA MET A 20 -45.77 15.20 -11.17
C MET A 20 -44.42 15.89 -10.97
N LYS A 21 -44.41 17.16 -10.54
CA LYS A 21 -43.17 17.87 -10.20
C LYS A 21 -42.45 17.23 -9.01
N ILE A 22 -43.21 16.80 -8.00
CA ILE A 22 -42.66 16.09 -6.84
C ILE A 22 -42.03 14.76 -7.29
N LEU A 23 -42.74 13.97 -8.10
CA LEU A 23 -42.25 12.70 -8.62
C LEU A 23 -40.97 12.85 -9.46
N LEU A 24 -40.92 13.85 -10.34
CA LEU A 24 -39.70 14.14 -11.11
C LEU A 24 -38.56 14.58 -10.19
N GLY A 25 -38.85 15.38 -9.17
CA GLY A 25 -37.85 15.81 -8.19
C GLY A 25 -37.26 14.66 -7.39
N THR A 26 -38.11 13.75 -6.87
CA THR A 26 -37.65 12.57 -6.13
C THR A 26 -36.88 11.61 -7.01
N LEU A 27 -37.32 11.38 -8.25
CA LEU A 27 -36.60 10.55 -9.21
C LEU A 27 -35.22 11.14 -9.56
N GLY A 28 -35.15 12.46 -9.73
CA GLY A 28 -33.89 13.18 -9.97
C GLY A 28 -32.91 13.05 -8.81
N LEU A 29 -33.39 13.21 -7.57
CA LEU A 29 -32.57 13.02 -6.37
C LEU A 29 -32.07 11.58 -6.22
N PHE A 30 -32.93 10.59 -6.50
CA PHE A 30 -32.55 9.19 -6.48
C PHE A 30 -31.47 8.87 -7.52
N ALA A 31 -31.64 9.35 -8.75
CA ALA A 31 -30.67 9.16 -9.83
C ALA A 31 -29.31 9.80 -9.49
N LEU A 32 -29.31 10.98 -8.86
CA LEU A 32 -28.10 11.64 -8.38
C LEU A 32 -27.40 10.83 -7.28
N GLY A 33 -28.17 10.33 -6.31
CA GLY A 33 -27.65 9.47 -5.24
C GLY A 33 -27.00 8.19 -5.79
N LEU A 34 -27.70 7.51 -6.70
CA LEU A 34 -27.17 6.31 -7.36
C LEU A 34 -25.89 6.61 -8.15
N THR A 35 -25.86 7.72 -8.89
CA THR A 35 -24.67 8.15 -9.64
C THR A 35 -23.50 8.40 -8.70
N ALA A 36 -23.72 9.10 -7.59
CA ALA A 36 -22.67 9.35 -6.60
C ALA A 36 -22.14 8.05 -5.99
N THR A 37 -23.02 7.10 -5.62
CA THR A 37 -22.61 5.78 -5.12
C THR A 37 -21.76 5.03 -6.14
N VAL A 38 -22.16 5.01 -7.41
CA VAL A 38 -21.41 4.35 -8.47
C VAL A 38 -20.04 5.00 -8.68
N VAL A 39 -19.95 6.33 -8.64
CA VAL A 39 -18.68 7.06 -8.74
C VAL A 39 -17.76 6.75 -7.57
N VAL A 40 -18.27 6.76 -6.34
CA VAL A 40 -17.48 6.39 -5.15
C VAL A 40 -16.99 4.94 -5.27
N TRP A 41 -17.82 4.02 -5.73
CA TRP A 41 -17.42 2.63 -5.86
C TRP A 41 -16.33 2.43 -6.93
N MET A 42 -16.50 3.03 -8.12
CA MET A 42 -15.54 2.89 -9.22
C MET A 42 -14.22 3.63 -9.00
N PHE A 43 -14.26 4.82 -8.41
CA PHE A 43 -13.08 5.71 -8.31
C PHE A 43 -12.53 5.84 -6.89
N GLY A 44 -13.32 5.47 -5.89
CA GLY A 44 -12.97 5.58 -4.47
C GLY A 44 -12.31 4.34 -3.87
N SER A 45 -12.28 3.22 -4.60
CA SER A 45 -11.62 2.00 -4.15
C SER A 45 -10.09 2.18 -4.19
N VAL A 46 -9.43 2.07 -3.04
CA VAL A 46 -7.97 2.11 -2.93
C VAL A 46 -7.48 0.79 -2.40
N TYR A 47 -6.52 0.20 -3.08
CA TYR A 47 -6.01 -1.13 -2.76
C TYR A 47 -4.54 -1.24 -3.06
N GLY A 48 -3.88 -2.19 -2.43
CA GLY A 48 -2.46 -2.38 -2.65
C GLY A 48 -1.85 -3.44 -1.76
N THR A 49 -0.53 -3.49 -1.82
CA THR A 49 0.28 -4.39 -1.01
C THR A 49 1.45 -3.61 -0.41
N GLU A 50 1.82 -3.98 0.80
CA GLU A 50 2.91 -3.38 1.57
C GLU A 50 3.84 -4.46 2.11
N ILE A 51 5.10 -4.10 2.31
CA ILE A 51 6.11 -4.91 2.99
C ILE A 51 6.66 -4.15 4.20
N CYS A 52 6.86 -4.84 5.31
CA CYS A 52 7.55 -4.31 6.48
C CYS A 52 9.06 -4.40 6.24
N ALA A 53 9.78 -3.30 6.30
CA ALA A 53 11.21 -3.27 5.98
C ALA A 53 12.06 -4.10 6.98
N GLU A 54 11.62 -4.19 8.23
CA GLU A 54 12.34 -4.87 9.31
C GLU A 54 12.08 -6.37 9.34
N SER A 55 10.80 -6.77 9.32
CA SER A 55 10.42 -8.19 9.46
C SER A 55 10.15 -8.90 8.14
N LEU A 56 10.13 -8.16 7.03
CA LEU A 56 9.78 -8.65 5.69
C LEU A 56 8.38 -9.25 5.58
N GLU A 57 7.54 -9.01 6.59
CA GLU A 57 6.11 -9.34 6.55
C GLU A 57 5.43 -8.58 5.42
N ARG A 58 4.41 -9.21 4.82
CA ARG A 58 3.63 -8.59 3.74
C ARG A 58 2.16 -8.60 4.08
N ARG A 59 1.48 -7.54 3.66
CA ARG A 59 0.02 -7.43 3.79
C ARG A 59 -0.56 -6.75 2.56
N SER A 60 -1.77 -7.14 2.18
CA SER A 60 -2.60 -6.33 1.31
C SER A 60 -3.42 -5.36 2.15
N TYR A 61 -3.76 -4.21 1.57
CA TYR A 61 -4.70 -3.27 2.15
C TYR A 61 -5.81 -2.94 1.16
N PHE A 62 -6.99 -2.67 1.70
CA PHE A 62 -8.14 -2.18 0.94
C PHE A 62 -8.92 -1.16 1.78
N PHE A 63 -9.32 -0.05 1.16
CA PHE A 63 -10.26 0.90 1.75
C PHE A 63 -11.05 1.64 0.68
N LEU A 64 -12.13 2.30 1.11
CA LEU A 64 -12.98 3.12 0.26
C LEU A 64 -12.92 4.57 0.72
N GLU A 65 -12.66 5.48 -0.21
CA GLU A 65 -12.68 6.92 0.02
C GLU A 65 -13.59 7.64 -0.99
N ILE A 66 -14.11 8.81 -0.62
CA ILE A 66 -14.88 9.65 -1.54
C ILE A 66 -13.88 10.32 -2.51
N PRO A 67 -14.03 10.10 -3.83
CA PRO A 67 -13.16 10.73 -4.81
C PRO A 67 -13.27 12.26 -4.70
N LEU A 68 -12.20 12.97 -5.08
CA LEU A 68 -12.00 14.43 -4.93
C LEU A 68 -11.60 14.90 -3.53
N ILE A 69 -12.34 14.52 -2.49
CA ILE A 69 -12.07 15.00 -1.11
C ILE A 69 -11.18 14.07 -0.29
N ARG A 70 -10.92 12.84 -0.76
CA ARG A 70 -10.11 11.81 -0.09
C ARG A 70 -10.58 11.49 1.33
N LEU A 71 -11.88 11.66 1.59
CA LEU A 71 -12.48 11.31 2.87
C LEU A 71 -12.69 9.80 2.92
N GLN A 72 -12.04 9.13 3.87
CA GLN A 72 -12.16 7.70 4.05
C GLN A 72 -13.55 7.34 4.61
N VAL A 73 -14.29 6.50 3.88
CA VAL A 73 -15.64 6.04 4.24
C VAL A 73 -15.59 4.72 4.99
N ARG A 74 -14.73 3.80 4.54
CA ARG A 74 -14.50 2.50 5.16
C ARG A 74 -13.09 2.47 5.73
N GLY A 75 -12.95 1.93 6.95
CA GLY A 75 -11.65 1.70 7.58
C GLY A 75 -10.71 0.87 6.70
N ILE A 76 -9.41 0.95 6.97
CA ILE A 76 -8.41 0.17 6.22
C ILE A 76 -8.49 -1.27 6.68
N GLU A 77 -8.79 -2.16 5.74
CA GLU A 77 -8.76 -3.60 5.95
C GLU A 77 -7.42 -4.13 5.48
N TYR A 78 -6.73 -4.82 6.39
CA TYR A 78 -5.46 -5.47 6.09
C TYR A 78 -5.66 -6.98 6.03
N SER A 79 -4.96 -7.65 5.12
CA SER A 79 -4.89 -9.12 5.08
C SER A 79 -3.44 -9.57 4.94
N PRO A 80 -2.96 -10.49 5.79
CA PRO A 80 -1.58 -10.96 5.72
C PRO A 80 -1.37 -11.82 4.47
N ILE A 81 -0.28 -11.56 3.75
CA ILE A 81 0.15 -12.30 2.54
C ILE A 81 1.66 -12.64 2.61
N THR A 82 2.18 -12.72 3.83
CA THR A 82 3.57 -13.09 4.12
C THR A 82 3.88 -14.49 3.58
N ASN A 83 5.05 -14.66 2.96
CA ASN A 83 5.49 -15.96 2.45
C ASN A 83 6.25 -16.78 3.51
N ASP A 84 6.47 -18.06 3.23
CA ASP A 84 7.16 -18.97 4.14
C ASP A 84 8.59 -18.54 4.45
N LEU A 85 9.28 -17.89 3.50
CA LEU A 85 10.61 -17.34 3.71
C LEU A 85 10.61 -16.26 4.78
N ALA A 86 9.80 -15.21 4.65
CA ALA A 86 9.72 -14.15 5.65
C ALA A 86 9.29 -14.69 7.02
N GLY A 87 8.33 -15.63 7.05
CA GLY A 87 7.96 -16.35 8.27
C GLY A 87 9.13 -17.11 8.89
N HIS A 88 9.95 -17.78 8.07
CA HIS A 88 11.15 -18.48 8.52
C HIS A 88 12.21 -17.50 9.06
N LEU A 89 12.45 -16.37 8.38
CA LEU A 89 13.42 -15.36 8.80
C LEU A 89 13.05 -14.76 10.17
N ALA A 90 11.76 -14.48 10.38
CA ALA A 90 11.26 -13.97 11.65
C ALA A 90 11.39 -14.99 12.78
N THR A 91 10.98 -16.25 12.53
CA THR A 91 11.04 -17.33 13.54
C THR A 91 12.47 -17.74 13.90
N SER A 92 13.38 -17.71 12.93
CA SER A 92 14.82 -17.97 13.13
C SER A 92 15.61 -16.77 13.68
N LYS A 93 14.95 -15.62 13.89
CA LYS A 93 15.56 -14.37 14.38
C LYS A 93 16.70 -13.85 13.49
N LEU A 94 16.64 -14.13 12.19
CA LEU A 94 17.55 -13.57 11.18
C LEU A 94 17.17 -12.14 10.80
N VAL A 95 15.92 -11.76 11.04
CA VAL A 95 15.41 -10.39 10.88
C VAL A 95 14.76 -9.90 12.17
N SER A 96 14.69 -8.59 12.34
CA SER A 96 14.06 -7.97 13.52
C SER A 96 12.55 -7.98 13.38
N VAL A 97 11.83 -8.42 14.40
CA VAL A 97 10.37 -8.35 14.47
C VAL A 97 9.98 -7.22 15.42
N PRO A 98 9.78 -5.99 14.92
CA PRO A 98 9.40 -4.87 15.77
C PRO A 98 7.97 -5.05 16.32
N ALA A 99 7.69 -4.39 17.44
CA ALA A 99 6.34 -4.29 17.98
C ALA A 99 5.38 -3.72 16.92
N ALA A 100 4.11 -4.13 16.94
CA ALA A 100 3.14 -3.80 15.90
C ALA A 100 3.01 -2.29 15.60
N ASN A 101 3.19 -1.43 16.61
CA ASN A 101 3.13 0.03 16.50
C ASN A 101 4.43 0.70 16.02
N LYS A 102 5.49 -0.07 15.76
CA LYS A 102 6.81 0.41 15.32
C LYS A 102 7.24 -0.14 13.96
N LYS A 103 6.32 -0.77 13.23
CA LYS A 103 6.58 -1.36 11.91
C LYS A 103 6.68 -0.27 10.83
N THR A 104 7.73 -0.32 10.02
CA THR A 104 7.90 0.56 8.87
C THR A 104 7.38 -0.13 7.61
N TRP A 105 6.20 0.29 7.14
CA TRP A 105 5.54 -0.28 5.97
C TRP A 105 5.88 0.52 4.71
N HIS A 106 6.38 -0.16 3.69
CA HIS A 106 6.65 0.41 2.38
C HIS A 106 5.66 -0.16 1.35
N SER A 107 5.04 0.71 0.56
CA SER A 107 4.07 0.33 -0.47
C SER A 107 4.77 -0.35 -1.64
N ILE A 108 4.43 -1.61 -1.91
CA ILE A 108 4.90 -2.38 -3.06
C ILE A 108 4.04 -2.01 -4.28
N THR A 109 2.73 -2.16 -4.16
CA THR A 109 1.77 -1.81 -5.20
C THR A 109 0.68 -0.94 -4.62
N SER A 110 0.23 0.08 -5.36
CA SER A 110 -0.93 0.88 -4.99
C SER A 110 -1.79 1.15 -6.23
N GLY A 111 -3.08 0.85 -6.12
CA GLY A 111 -4.09 1.08 -7.13
C GLY A 111 -5.21 1.95 -6.59
N ARG A 112 -5.80 2.76 -7.46
CA ARG A 112 -6.92 3.64 -7.13
C ARG A 112 -7.97 3.59 -8.23
N GLY A 113 -9.11 3.01 -7.92
CA GLY A 113 -10.22 2.84 -8.84
C GLY A 113 -9.76 2.29 -10.18
N VAL A 114 -10.10 3.02 -11.25
CA VAL A 114 -9.73 2.68 -12.64
C VAL A 114 -8.37 3.23 -13.09
N LEU A 115 -7.61 3.91 -12.23
CA LEU A 115 -6.33 4.56 -12.61
C LEU A 115 -5.13 3.60 -12.72
N GLY A 116 -5.39 2.29 -12.67
CA GLY A 116 -4.37 1.25 -12.80
C GLY A 116 -3.54 1.05 -11.52
N LEU A 117 -2.67 0.04 -11.56
CA LEU A 117 -1.72 -0.29 -10.51
C LEU A 117 -0.41 0.45 -10.73
N ARG A 118 0.13 1.03 -9.66
CA ARG A 118 1.49 1.58 -9.63
C ARG A 118 2.35 0.69 -8.76
N THR A 119 3.52 0.34 -9.27
CA THR A 119 4.49 -0.49 -8.57
C THR A 119 5.64 0.40 -8.09
N GLY A 120 6.01 0.25 -6.82
CA GLY A 120 7.16 0.91 -6.23
C GLY A 120 8.38 0.00 -6.16
N ASP A 121 9.53 0.59 -5.82
CA ASP A 121 10.80 -0.13 -5.70
C ASP A 121 10.80 -1.32 -4.73
N PRO A 122 10.00 -1.38 -3.65
CA PRO A 122 9.92 -2.57 -2.79
C PRO A 122 9.55 -3.87 -3.52
N GLU A 123 8.94 -3.77 -4.71
CA GLU A 123 8.69 -4.91 -5.60
C GLU A 123 9.95 -5.70 -5.93
N ILE A 124 11.11 -5.03 -6.03
CA ILE A 124 12.39 -5.68 -6.30
C ILE A 124 12.64 -6.73 -5.22
N LEU A 125 12.57 -6.34 -3.94
CA LEU A 125 12.77 -7.26 -2.82
C LEU A 125 11.73 -8.39 -2.83
N VAL A 126 10.47 -8.07 -3.11
CA VAL A 126 9.40 -9.08 -3.18
C VAL A 126 9.72 -10.16 -4.22
N ARG A 127 10.20 -9.77 -5.40
CA ARG A 127 10.59 -10.72 -6.45
C ARG A 127 11.71 -11.65 -6.01
N TYR A 128 12.68 -11.16 -5.24
CA TYR A 128 13.71 -12.02 -4.66
C TYR A 128 13.14 -12.92 -3.57
N LEU A 129 12.30 -12.41 -2.67
CA LEU A 129 11.69 -13.23 -1.62
C LEU A 129 10.81 -14.36 -2.17
N GLU A 130 10.23 -14.17 -3.35
CA GLU A 130 9.41 -15.16 -4.05
C GLU A 130 10.17 -15.93 -5.14
N ALA A 131 11.47 -15.68 -5.31
CA ALA A 131 12.26 -16.35 -6.32
C ALA A 131 12.27 -17.87 -6.08
N LYS A 132 11.93 -18.61 -7.13
CA LYS A 132 11.88 -20.06 -7.12
C LYS A 132 13.08 -20.66 -7.85
N ASP A 133 13.54 -21.81 -7.38
CA ASP A 133 14.57 -22.60 -8.04
C ASP A 133 13.99 -23.49 -9.16
N ALA A 134 14.82 -24.37 -9.74
CA ALA A 134 14.40 -25.31 -10.77
C ALA A 134 13.34 -26.32 -10.28
N ASN A 135 13.23 -26.54 -8.97
CA ASN A 135 12.28 -27.44 -8.34
C ASN A 135 10.98 -26.73 -7.90
N SER A 136 10.82 -25.45 -8.25
CA SER A 136 9.71 -24.59 -7.80
C SER A 136 9.66 -24.32 -6.29
N GLU A 137 10.77 -24.56 -5.58
CA GLU A 137 10.93 -24.23 -4.17
C GLU A 137 11.47 -22.81 -4.01
N LEU A 138 11.20 -22.16 -2.87
CA LEU A 138 11.73 -20.83 -2.58
C LEU A 138 13.26 -20.91 -2.44
N ALA A 139 13.99 -20.42 -3.44
CA ALA A 139 15.44 -20.59 -3.56
C ALA A 139 16.18 -20.07 -2.32
N TRP A 140 15.77 -18.90 -1.83
CA TRP A 140 16.35 -18.27 -0.66
C TRP A 140 15.97 -18.95 0.66
N LEU A 141 14.83 -19.66 0.72
CA LEU A 141 14.45 -20.43 1.90
C LEU A 141 15.36 -21.64 2.07
N ALA A 142 15.59 -22.39 1.00
CA ALA A 142 16.53 -23.51 1.01
C ALA A 142 17.94 -23.05 1.38
N TRP A 143 18.46 -22.03 0.67
CA TRP A 143 19.80 -21.50 0.93
C TRP A 143 19.96 -20.99 2.38
N THR A 144 18.96 -20.29 2.92
CA THR A 144 19.00 -19.76 4.29
C THR A 144 19.01 -20.87 5.33
N LYS A 145 18.24 -21.95 5.11
CA LYS A 145 18.23 -23.12 6.01
C LYS A 145 19.56 -23.86 6.01
N ASP A 146 20.20 -23.97 4.85
CA ASP A 146 21.48 -24.65 4.71
C ASP A 146 22.65 -23.81 5.25
N ASN A 147 22.51 -22.47 5.25
CA ASN A 147 23.58 -21.54 5.59
C ASN A 147 23.18 -20.54 6.68
N PRO A 148 22.65 -20.95 7.85
CA PRO A 148 22.04 -20.03 8.81
C PRO A 148 23.02 -18.99 9.37
N LYS A 149 24.30 -19.35 9.53
CA LYS A 149 25.34 -18.43 10.01
C LYS A 149 25.73 -17.37 8.98
N LEU A 150 25.76 -17.74 7.70
CA LEU A 150 26.08 -16.83 6.59
C LEU A 150 24.87 -15.97 6.22
N ALA A 151 23.66 -16.48 6.42
CA ALA A 151 22.42 -15.78 6.13
C ALA A 151 22.19 -14.58 7.05
N ALA A 152 22.61 -14.65 8.32
CA ALA A 152 22.40 -13.57 9.30
C ALA A 152 22.92 -12.20 8.84
N PRO A 153 24.21 -12.03 8.46
CA PRO A 153 24.69 -10.74 7.97
C PRO A 153 24.03 -10.29 6.66
N ILE A 154 23.69 -11.23 5.77
CA ILE A 154 23.02 -10.93 4.49
C ILE A 154 21.63 -10.34 4.75
N TRP A 155 20.78 -11.03 5.50
CA TRP A 155 19.42 -10.57 5.78
C TRP A 155 19.41 -9.30 6.59
N LYS A 156 20.37 -9.12 7.51
CA LYS A 156 20.55 -7.84 8.19
C LYS A 156 20.83 -6.72 7.17
N GLY A 157 21.75 -6.92 6.23
CA GLY A 157 22.04 -5.94 5.18
C GLY A 157 20.83 -5.62 4.30
N VAL A 158 20.04 -6.64 3.96
CA VAL A 158 18.77 -6.48 3.22
C VAL A 158 17.79 -5.62 4.01
N THR A 159 17.61 -5.88 5.31
CA THR A 159 16.71 -5.06 6.15
C THR A 159 17.22 -3.64 6.36
N ASP A 160 18.55 -3.45 6.49
CA ASP A 160 19.16 -2.13 6.62
C ASP A 160 18.93 -1.29 5.35
N LEU A 161 19.08 -1.89 4.16
CA LEU A 161 18.78 -1.24 2.87
C LEU A 161 17.28 -0.97 2.70
N ALA A 162 16.42 -1.94 3.04
CA ALA A 162 14.97 -1.78 2.97
C ALA A 162 14.49 -0.64 3.87
N LEU A 163 15.04 -0.52 5.09
CA LEU A 163 14.76 0.58 6.02
C LEU A 163 15.23 1.93 5.48
N ALA A 164 16.34 1.96 4.74
CA ALA A 164 16.81 3.16 4.05
C ALA A 164 16.01 3.50 2.77
N GLY A 165 15.08 2.63 2.35
CA GLY A 165 14.34 2.76 1.09
C GLY A 165 15.16 2.41 -0.16
N GLU A 166 16.34 1.82 -0.01
CA GLU A 166 17.32 1.59 -1.06
C GLU A 166 17.19 0.18 -1.68
N TYR A 167 16.01 -0.08 -2.24
CA TYR A 167 15.65 -1.39 -2.78
C TYR A 167 16.43 -1.78 -4.03
N THR A 168 16.95 -0.80 -4.77
CA THR A 168 17.70 -1.05 -6.01
C THR A 168 19.06 -1.70 -5.76
N THR A 169 19.63 -1.57 -4.55
CA THR A 169 20.93 -2.16 -4.17
C THR A 169 20.80 -3.49 -3.42
N ILE A 170 19.58 -3.93 -3.10
CA ILE A 170 19.35 -5.25 -2.48
C ILE A 170 19.91 -6.41 -3.33
N PRO A 171 19.78 -6.43 -4.67
CA PRO A 171 20.38 -7.46 -5.51
C PRO A 171 21.88 -7.64 -5.24
N ASP A 172 22.62 -6.55 -5.10
CA ASP A 172 24.07 -6.56 -4.88
C ASP A 172 24.44 -7.24 -3.55
N VAL A 173 23.63 -7.05 -2.51
CA VAL A 173 23.81 -7.72 -1.21
C VAL A 173 23.51 -9.22 -1.33
N LEU A 174 22.46 -9.58 -2.05
CA LEU A 174 22.09 -10.97 -2.27
C LEU A 174 23.10 -11.71 -3.15
N GLU A 175 23.72 -11.04 -4.11
CA GLU A 175 24.75 -11.62 -4.97
C GLU A 175 26.00 -12.08 -4.18
N LEU A 176 26.31 -11.42 -3.05
CA LEU A 176 27.41 -11.82 -2.17
C LEU A 176 27.30 -13.27 -1.69
N THR A 177 26.09 -13.83 -1.62
CA THR A 177 25.86 -15.22 -1.22
C THR A 177 26.53 -16.24 -2.12
N GLN A 178 26.78 -15.91 -3.40
CA GLN A 178 27.47 -16.79 -4.35
C GLN A 178 28.94 -17.02 -3.97
N SER A 179 29.54 -16.07 -3.26
CA SER A 179 30.95 -16.11 -2.83
C SER A 179 31.12 -16.26 -1.31
N ALA A 180 30.02 -16.42 -0.58
CA ALA A 180 30.01 -16.47 0.87
C ALA A 180 30.55 -17.82 1.37
N THR A 181 31.81 -17.83 1.81
CA THR A 181 32.43 -19.00 2.46
C THR A 181 32.65 -18.79 3.96
N ASP A 182 32.76 -17.54 4.39
CA ASP A 182 33.17 -17.15 5.74
C ASP A 182 32.29 -16.01 6.27
N VAL A 183 31.90 -16.11 7.55
CA VAL A 183 30.94 -15.18 8.18
C VAL A 183 31.53 -13.78 8.33
N ASP A 184 32.79 -13.66 8.71
CA ASP A 184 33.43 -12.35 8.95
C ASP A 184 33.66 -11.61 7.63
N LYS A 185 34.12 -12.34 6.61
CA LYS A 185 34.26 -11.79 5.25
C LYS A 185 32.91 -11.35 4.68
N THR A 186 31.87 -12.16 4.87
CA THR A 186 30.51 -11.83 4.41
C THR A 186 29.98 -10.59 5.12
N THR A 187 30.14 -10.51 6.44
CA THR A 187 29.72 -9.35 7.24
C THR A 187 30.43 -8.07 6.79
N ALA A 188 31.74 -8.14 6.55
CA ALA A 188 32.52 -7.01 6.05
C ALA A 188 32.08 -6.58 4.64
N ALA A 189 31.82 -7.53 3.75
CA ALA A 189 31.35 -7.26 2.39
C ALA A 189 29.98 -6.59 2.38
N VAL A 190 29.02 -7.12 3.15
CA VAL A 190 27.69 -6.52 3.31
C VAL A 190 27.80 -5.11 3.88
N GLY A 191 28.58 -4.93 4.96
CA GLY A 191 28.78 -3.63 5.58
C GLY A 191 29.38 -2.59 4.63
N LYS A 192 30.25 -3.01 3.71
CA LYS A 192 30.80 -2.14 2.66
C LYS A 192 29.72 -1.66 1.68
N VAL A 193 28.88 -2.57 1.20
CA VAL A 193 27.77 -2.22 0.28
C VAL A 193 26.80 -1.27 0.98
N VAL A 194 26.27 -1.66 2.14
CA VAL A 194 25.29 -0.88 2.91
C VAL A 194 25.82 0.52 3.24
N SER A 195 27.05 0.62 3.76
CA SER A 195 27.62 1.93 4.13
C SER A 195 27.91 2.84 2.93
N SER A 196 28.23 2.27 1.76
CA SER A 196 28.45 3.05 0.54
C SER A 196 27.17 3.75 0.07
N VAL A 197 26.02 3.06 0.17
CA VAL A 197 24.71 3.58 -0.20
C VAL A 197 24.23 4.61 0.81
N ILE A 198 24.26 4.28 2.10
CA ILE A 198 23.78 5.18 3.16
C ILE A 198 24.57 6.50 3.18
N LYS A 199 25.89 6.45 2.97
CA LYS A 199 26.72 7.67 2.87
C LYS A 199 26.34 8.53 1.66
N LYS A 200 25.96 7.91 0.54
CA LYS A 200 25.52 8.61 -0.67
C LYS A 200 24.12 9.22 -0.51
N ALA A 201 23.24 8.54 0.22
CA ALA A 201 21.87 8.98 0.50
C ALA A 201 21.79 10.08 1.56
N ALA A 202 22.84 10.29 2.37
CA ALA A 202 22.89 11.39 3.33
C ALA A 202 22.72 12.75 2.59
N PRO A 203 21.70 13.56 2.93
CA PRO A 203 21.47 14.83 2.27
C PRO A 203 22.67 15.75 2.47
N LYS A 204 23.15 16.38 1.39
CA LYS A 204 24.14 17.45 1.50
C LYS A 204 23.60 18.52 2.46
N PRO A 205 24.35 18.92 3.50
CA PRO A 205 23.96 20.01 4.38
C PRO A 205 24.04 21.32 3.59
N GLY A 206 22.97 21.70 2.89
CA GLY A 206 23.04 22.87 2.01
C GLY A 206 21.90 23.06 1.01
N LYS A 207 20.65 22.79 1.39
CA LYS A 207 19.46 23.53 0.90
C LYS A 207 18.26 23.07 1.70
N SER A 208 17.94 23.81 2.75
CA SER A 208 16.62 23.76 3.38
C SER A 208 15.57 24.02 2.31
N ALA A 209 14.91 22.97 1.86
CA ALA A 209 13.60 23.12 1.25
C ALA A 209 12.66 23.52 2.39
N GLU A 210 12.41 24.81 2.47
CA GLU A 210 11.36 25.42 3.28
C GLU A 210 10.05 24.62 3.08
N PRO A 211 9.50 24.00 4.13
CA PRO A 211 8.26 23.27 4.00
C PRO A 211 7.14 24.28 3.75
N LYS A 212 6.56 24.25 2.55
CA LYS A 212 5.28 24.92 2.30
C LYS A 212 4.24 24.28 3.22
N ALA A 213 3.85 25.04 4.24
CA ALA A 213 2.76 24.74 5.13
C ALA A 213 1.46 24.58 4.33
N ASP A 214 1.02 23.33 4.13
CA ASP A 214 -0.36 22.98 3.84
C ASP A 214 -0.57 21.48 4.17
N GLU A 215 -0.34 21.12 5.44
CA GLU A 215 -0.74 19.83 5.98
C GLU A 215 -1.79 20.04 7.07
N LYS A 216 -3.05 20.09 6.61
CA LYS A 216 -4.24 20.05 7.45
C LYS A 216 -4.32 18.67 8.11
N LYS A 217 -3.83 18.60 9.35
CA LYS A 217 -4.43 17.93 10.52
C LYS A 217 -5.34 16.71 10.18
N GLN A 218 -4.72 15.55 10.04
CA GLN A 218 -5.40 14.26 10.17
C GLN A 218 -5.53 13.94 11.67
N PRO A 219 -6.75 13.77 12.23
CA PRO A 219 -6.88 13.38 13.63
C PRO A 219 -6.53 11.90 13.80
N ALA A 220 -5.58 11.63 14.68
CA ALA A 220 -5.37 10.32 15.27
C ALA A 220 -6.60 9.96 16.11
N GLU A 221 -7.47 9.11 15.59
CA GLU A 221 -8.55 8.51 16.37
C GLU A 221 -8.08 7.17 16.93
N SER A 222 -7.80 7.20 18.22
CA SER A 222 -7.43 6.08 19.07
C SER A 222 -8.51 5.01 19.07
N ALA A 223 -8.19 3.82 18.56
CA ALA A 223 -9.01 2.63 18.78
C ALA A 223 -8.91 2.21 20.26
N LYS A 224 -9.96 2.52 21.03
CA LYS A 224 -10.24 1.93 22.32
C LYS A 224 -10.78 0.52 22.08
N ILE A 225 -9.94 -0.49 22.28
CA ILE A 225 -10.35 -1.89 22.30
C ILE A 225 -11.10 -2.12 23.61
N THR A 226 -12.40 -2.37 23.52
CA THR A 226 -13.21 -2.88 24.63
C THR A 226 -12.89 -4.36 24.80
N GLU A 227 -12.23 -4.67 25.90
CA GLU A 227 -11.99 -6.01 26.43
C GLU A 227 -13.16 -6.36 27.36
N GLU A 228 -14.08 -7.24 26.94
CA GLU A 228 -14.94 -8.02 27.84
C GLU A 228 -15.71 -9.08 27.04
N ASP A 229 -15.28 -10.34 27.08
CA ASP A 229 -16.21 -11.44 27.37
C ASP A 229 -15.45 -12.66 27.90
N LYS A 230 -15.89 -13.16 29.05
CA LYS A 230 -15.26 -14.21 29.85
C LYS A 230 -16.19 -15.42 29.84
N PRO A 231 -15.76 -16.60 29.36
CA PRO A 231 -16.64 -17.76 29.37
C PRO A 231 -16.84 -18.26 30.81
N THR A 232 -18.11 -18.31 31.20
CA THR A 232 -18.57 -18.86 32.47
C THR A 232 -18.50 -20.38 32.39
N LYS A 233 -17.75 -21.00 33.30
CA LYS A 233 -17.74 -22.45 33.52
C LYS A 233 -19.12 -22.91 34.01
N LYS A 234 -19.63 -23.99 33.43
CA LYS A 234 -20.46 -24.99 34.12
C LYS A 234 -19.90 -26.36 33.81
#